data_AF-A0A661PDI9-F1
#
_entry.id   AF-A0A661PDI9-F1
#
_cell.length_a   1.000
_cell.length_b   1.000
_cell.length_c   1.000
_cell.angle_alpha   90.00
_cell.angle_beta   90.00
_cell.angle_gamma   90.00
#
_symmetry.space_group_name_H-M   'P 1'
#
loop_
_entity.id
_entity.type
_entity.pdbx_description
1 polymer ?
#
loop_
_entity_poly.entity_id
_entity_poly.type
_entity_poly.pdbx_seq_one_letter_code
_entity_poly.pdbx_strand_id
1 'polypeptide(L)'
;MSVIELHPEELLERESEQRLSPLDESRLAAHLERCPACRLLRQAKADFAAERDASPLSERRLGKLAPAVLTALTAQAREADDDPSAETAATPRG
;
A
#
# COMPACT_ATOMS: atom_id res chain seq x y z
N MET A 1 6.83 29.85 22.82
CA MET A 1 6.51 28.74 21.89
C MET A 1 5.63 29.31 20.80
N SER A 2 6.17 29.50 19.59
CA SER A 2 5.33 29.84 18.43
C SER A 2 4.52 28.60 18.09
N VAL A 3 3.22 28.63 18.36
CA VAL A 3 2.33 27.58 17.88
C VAL A 3 2.31 27.73 16.37
N ILE A 4 3.03 26.85 15.67
CA ILE A 4 2.99 26.80 14.21
C ILE A 4 1.53 26.48 13.88
N GLU A 5 0.82 27.42 13.27
CA GLU A 5 -0.52 27.16 12.74
C GLU A 5 -0.34 26.32 11.48
N LEU A 6 -0.61 25.03 11.61
CA LEU A 6 -0.62 24.13 10.46
C LEU A 6 -1.76 24.48 9.52
N HIS A 7 -1.49 24.40 8.22
CA HIS A 7 -2.52 24.55 7.20
C HIS A 7 -3.55 23.40 7.31
N PRO A 8 -4.84 23.63 7.00
CA PRO A 8 -5.88 22.59 7.10
C PRO A 8 -5.57 21.30 6.32
N GLU A 9 -4.85 21.41 5.21
CA GLU A 9 -4.41 20.25 4.42
C GLU A 9 -3.37 19.40 5.17
N GLU A 10 -2.40 20.03 5.84
CA GLU A 10 -1.42 19.34 6.67
C GLU A 10 -2.08 18.67 7.89
N LEU A 11 -3.13 19.30 8.45
CA LEU A 11 -3.94 18.70 9.50
C LEU A 11 -4.69 17.46 9.01
N LEU A 12 -5.24 17.50 7.79
CA LEU A 12 -5.90 16.36 7.16
C LEU A 12 -4.93 15.22 6.78
N GLU A 13 -3.68 15.53 6.48
CA GLU A 13 -2.61 14.52 6.31
C GLU A 13 -2.28 13.84 7.63
N ARG A 14 -2.05 14.62 8.68
CA ARG A 14 -1.80 14.08 10.03
C ARG A 14 -2.98 13.26 10.55
N GLU A 15 -4.22 13.63 10.21
CA GLU A 15 -5.40 12.82 10.53
C GLU A 15 -5.32 11.44 9.89
N SER A 16 -5.02 11.37 8.59
CA SER A 16 -4.90 10.10 7.87
C SER A 16 -3.75 9.21 8.38
N GLU A 17 -2.73 9.81 9.00
CA GLU A 17 -1.62 9.10 9.64
C GLU A 17 -1.87 8.76 11.12
N GLN A 18 -3.01 9.18 11.70
CA GLN A 18 -3.29 9.07 13.15
C GLN A 18 -2.26 9.80 14.03
N ARG A 19 -1.74 10.94 13.55
CA ARG A 19 -0.70 11.76 14.20
C ARG A 19 -1.20 13.12 14.69
N LEU A 20 -2.51 13.33 14.74
CA LEU A 20 -3.06 14.57 15.27
C LEU A 20 -2.86 14.66 16.79
N SER A 21 -2.50 15.85 17.25
CA SER A 21 -2.59 16.18 18.67
C SER A 21 -4.02 16.61 19.03
N PRO A 22 -4.46 16.52 20.30
CA PRO A 22 -5.80 16.96 20.70
C PRO A 22 -6.12 18.43 20.35
N LEU A 23 -5.09 19.28 20.37
CA LEU A 23 -5.21 20.69 19.98
C LEU A 23 -5.47 20.83 18.47
N ASP A 24 -4.75 20.04 17.67
CA ASP A 24 -4.88 20.03 16.21
C ASP A 24 -6.22 19.42 15.78
N GLU A 25 -6.72 18.40 16.47
CA GLU A 25 -8.08 17.85 16.27
C GLU A 25 -9.14 18.93 16.46
N SER A 26 -9.04 19.70 17.54
CA SER A 26 -10.00 20.78 17.84
C SER A 26 -9.97 21.87 16.76
N ARG A 27 -8.78 22.22 16.26
CA ARG A 27 -8.60 23.21 15.18
C ARG A 27 -9.16 22.72 13.86
N LEU A 28 -8.86 21.47 13.51
CA LEU A 28 -9.36 20.85 12.30
C LEU A 28 -10.90 20.76 12.35
N ALA A 29 -11.47 20.33 13.47
CA ALA A 29 -12.92 20.28 13.66
C ALA A 29 -13.57 21.66 13.44
N ALA A 30 -13.06 22.71 14.08
CA ALA A 30 -13.56 24.07 13.92
C ALA A 30 -13.43 24.58 12.47
N HIS A 31 -12.36 24.22 11.75
CA HIS A 31 -12.21 24.56 10.35
C HIS A 31 -13.22 23.82 9.46
N LEU A 32 -13.41 22.53 9.69
CA LEU A 32 -14.33 21.69 8.92
C LEU A 32 -15.77 22.18 9.06
N GLU A 33 -16.20 22.69 10.21
CA GLU A 33 -17.54 23.28 10.34
C GLU A 33 -17.76 24.42 9.32
N ARG A 34 -16.73 25.23 9.06
CA ARG A 34 -16.82 26.47 8.27
C ARG A 34 -16.44 26.29 6.80
N CYS A 35 -15.65 25.27 6.46
CA CYS A 35 -15.10 25.07 5.12
C CYS A 35 -15.66 23.80 4.44
N PRO A 36 -16.62 23.93 3.51
CA PRO A 36 -17.19 22.77 2.80
C PRO A 36 -16.16 22.08 1.89
N ALA A 37 -15.17 22.81 1.35
CA ALA A 37 -14.11 22.23 0.53
C ALA A 37 -13.23 21.25 1.33
N CYS A 38 -12.82 21.64 2.55
CA CYS A 38 -12.04 20.76 3.42
C CYS A 38 -12.87 19.57 3.94
N ARG A 39 -14.18 19.73 4.14
CA ARG A 39 -15.09 18.61 4.43
C ARG A 39 -15.13 17.59 3.29
N LEU A 40 -15.28 18.07 2.06
CA LEU A 40 -15.26 17.21 0.87
C LEU A 40 -13.93 16.47 0.75
N LEU A 41 -12.81 17.16 0.94
CA LEU A 41 -11.48 16.56 0.86
C LEU A 41 -11.28 15.45 1.90
N ARG A 42 -11.73 15.67 3.16
CA ARG A 42 -11.70 14.66 4.22
C ARG A 42 -12.52 13.43 3.86
N GLN A 43 -13.73 13.63 3.33
CA GLN A 43 -14.60 12.53 2.90
C GLN A 43 -13.96 11.75 1.75
N ALA A 44 -13.48 12.44 0.71
CA ALA A 44 -12.83 11.81 -0.43
C ALA A 44 -11.62 10.98 0.00
N LYS A 45 -10.77 11.49 0.90
CA LYS A 45 -9.66 10.73 1.49
C LYS A 45 -10.12 9.45 2.17
N ALA A 46 -11.20 9.51 2.95
CA ALA A 46 -11.76 8.34 3.63
C ALA A 46 -12.30 7.30 2.63
N ASP A 47 -13.00 7.76 1.59
CA ASP A 47 -13.56 6.91 0.54
C ASP A 47 -12.44 6.19 -0.23
N PHE A 48 -11.40 6.90 -0.66
CA PHE A 48 -10.24 6.30 -1.33
C PHE A 48 -9.47 5.33 -0.42
N ALA A 49 -9.35 5.63 0.87
CA ALA A 49 -8.72 4.72 1.82
C ALA A 49 -9.53 3.42 1.97
N ALA A 50 -10.85 3.50 2.03
CA ALA A 50 -11.74 2.35 2.09
C ALA A 50 -11.66 1.50 0.82
N GLU A 51 -11.66 2.11 -0.36
CA GLU A 51 -11.49 1.41 -1.63
C GLU A 51 -10.13 0.70 -1.74
N ARG A 52 -9.06 1.37 -1.31
CA ARG A 52 -7.71 0.78 -1.25
C ARG A 52 -7.69 -0.45 -0.34
N ASP A 53 -8.30 -0.37 0.84
CA ASP A 53 -8.30 -1.46 1.81
C ASP A 53 -9.24 -2.61 1.41
N ALA A 54 -10.29 -2.34 0.63
CA ALA A 54 -11.18 -3.33 0.06
C ALA A 54 -10.53 -4.15 -1.08
N SER A 55 -9.45 -3.66 -1.69
CA SER A 55 -8.76 -4.39 -2.76
C SER A 55 -8.22 -5.74 -2.26
N PRO A 56 -8.50 -6.86 -2.96
CA PRO A 56 -7.95 -8.18 -2.62
C PRO A 56 -6.43 -8.23 -2.77
N LEU A 57 -5.88 -7.30 -3.55
CA LEU A 57 -4.46 -7.05 -3.76
C LEU A 57 -4.00 -5.77 -3.06
N SER A 58 -4.59 -5.43 -1.92
CA SER A 58 -4.03 -4.37 -1.06
C SER A 58 -2.58 -4.68 -0.71
N GLU A 59 -1.73 -3.66 -0.59
CA GLU A 59 -0.28 -3.82 -0.31
C GLU A 59 -0.01 -4.71 0.92
N ARG A 60 -0.90 -4.65 1.92
CA ARG A 60 -0.85 -5.51 3.12
C ARG A 60 -1.08 -6.99 2.81
N ARG A 61 -1.91 -7.31 1.82
CA ARG A 61 -2.15 -8.69 1.36
C ARG A 61 -1.08 -9.14 0.39
N LEU A 62 -0.63 -8.28 -0.53
CA LEU A 62 0.53 -8.58 -1.38
C LEU A 62 1.77 -8.90 -0.56
N GLY A 63 2.08 -8.13 0.48
CA GLY A 63 3.23 -8.43 1.36
C GLY A 63 3.14 -9.80 2.02
N LYS A 64 1.93 -10.31 2.30
CA LYS A 64 1.72 -11.65 2.86
C LYS A 64 1.82 -12.77 1.82
N LEU A 65 1.43 -12.49 0.58
CA LEU A 65 1.49 -13.45 -0.52
C LEU A 65 2.86 -13.47 -1.22
N ALA A 66 3.62 -12.37 -1.15
CA ALA A 66 4.89 -12.20 -1.84
C ALA A 66 5.90 -13.34 -1.55
N PRO A 67 6.10 -13.80 -0.30
CA PRO A 67 7.01 -14.93 -0.04
C PRO A 67 6.53 -16.21 -0.72
N ALA A 68 5.24 -16.53 -0.64
CA ALA A 68 4.67 -17.72 -1.24
C ALA A 68 4.74 -17.69 -2.78
N VAL A 69 4.51 -16.53 -3.38
CA VAL A 69 4.63 -16.32 -4.83
C VAL A 69 6.09 -16.43 -5.28
N LEU A 70 7.03 -15.81 -4.55
CA LEU A 70 8.47 -15.96 -4.82
C LEU A 70 8.94 -17.42 -4.70
N THR A 71 8.46 -18.15 -3.69
CA THR A 71 8.74 -19.59 -3.54
C THR A 71 8.16 -20.40 -4.70
N ALA A 72 6.92 -20.13 -5.12
CA ALA A 72 6.30 -20.82 -6.24
C ALA A 72 7.03 -20.55 -7.57
N LEU A 73 7.44 -19.29 -7.82
CA LEU A 73 8.18 -18.91 -9.02
C LEU A 73 9.59 -19.51 -9.04
N THR A 74 10.27 -19.59 -7.90
CA THR A 74 11.59 -20.23 -7.80
C THR A 74 11.52 -21.76 -7.91
N ALA A 75 10.43 -22.38 -7.44
CA ALA A 75 10.17 -23.80 -7.67
C ALA A 75 9.93 -24.10 -9.16
N GLN A 76 9.07 -23.32 -9.83
CA GLN A 76 8.85 -23.46 -11.28
C GLN A 76 10.13 -23.26 -12.10
N ALA A 77 10.98 -22.30 -11.72
CA ALA A 77 12.25 -22.10 -12.41
C ALA A 77 13.18 -23.31 -12.28
N ARG A 78 13.19 -23.98 -11.12
CA ARG A 78 13.94 -25.23 -10.93
C ARG A 78 13.36 -26.38 -11.72
N GLU A 79 12.04 -26.54 -11.72
CA GLU A 79 11.35 -27.59 -12.51
C GLU A 79 11.58 -27.41 -14.02
N ALA A 80 11.79 -26.18 -14.49
CA ALA A 80 12.15 -25.90 -15.88
C ALA A 80 13.63 -26.22 -16.21
N ASP A 81 14.53 -26.19 -15.22
CA ASP A 81 15.93 -26.63 -15.36
C ASP A 81 16.08 -28.17 -15.19
N ASP A 82 15.16 -28.82 -14.48
CA ASP A 82 15.13 -30.26 -14.20
C ASP A 82 14.40 -31.09 -15.29
N ASP A 83 14.19 -30.56 -16.51
CA ASP A 83 13.75 -31.37 -17.66
C ASP A 83 14.95 -32.16 -18.23
N PRO A 84 15.06 -33.49 -17.99
CA PRO A 84 16.18 -34.31 -18.44
C PRO A 84 16.15 -34.61 -19.94
N SER A 85 15.25 -34.00 -20.72
CA SER A 85 15.12 -34.26 -22.16
C SER A 85 16.28 -33.69 -23.01
N ALA A 86 17.23 -32.96 -22.43
CA ALA A 86 18.41 -32.46 -23.14
C ALA A 86 19.58 -33.47 -23.25
N GLU A 87 19.50 -34.65 -22.62
CA GLU A 87 20.60 -35.63 -22.62
C GLU A 87 20.22 -36.97 -23.29
N THR A 88 19.74 -36.96 -24.54
CA THR A 88 19.71 -38.19 -25.38
C THR A 88 19.89 -37.91 -26.88
N ALA A 89 21.05 -37.37 -27.29
CA ALA A 89 21.67 -37.59 -28.62
C ALA A 89 23.07 -36.95 -28.59
N ALA A 90 24.21 -37.57 -28.86
CA ALA A 90 24.49 -38.77 -29.62
C ALA A 90 25.85 -39.38 -29.23
N THR A 91 25.89 -40.71 -29.28
CA THR A 91 27.00 -41.65 -29.15
C THR A 91 28.21 -41.37 -30.07
N PRO A 92 29.45 -41.73 -29.66
CA PRO A 92 30.66 -41.59 -30.46
C PRO A 92 30.74 -42.58 -31.64
N ARG A 93 31.23 -42.09 -32.78
CA ARG A 93 31.84 -42.84 -33.91
C ARG A 93 32.91 -41.90 -34.47
N GLY A 94 34.16 -42.27 -34.75
CA GLY A 94 34.93 -43.51 -34.73
C GLY A 94 36.32 -43.13 -35.26
#